data_AF-A0A1V5K4U8-F1
#
_entry.id   AF-A0A1V5K4U8-F1
#
_cell.length_a   1.000
_cell.length_b   1.000
_cell.length_c   1.000
_cell.angle_alpha   90.00
_cell.angle_beta   90.00
_cell.angle_gamma   90.00
#
_symmetry.space_group_name_H-M   'P 1'
#
loop_
_entity.id
_entity.type
_entity.pdbx_description
1 polymer ?
#
loop_
_entity_poly.entity_id
_entity_poly.type
_entity_poly.pdbx_seq_one_letter_code
_entity_poly.pdbx_strand_id
1 'polypeptide(L)' 'MGYGAEQMADLQATIEATPCDAVVIGTPIDLRRIIRIAQPCCRVFYDLQEIGRPNLQDVLEKV' A
#
# COMPACT_ATOMS: atom_id res chain seq x y z
N MET A 1 0.27 7.78 -12.89
CA MET A 1 0.87 6.92 -11.86
C MET A 1 1.02 5.53 -12.46
N GLY A 2 2.22 4.97 -12.38
CA GLY A 2 2.59 3.76 -13.12
C GLY A 2 1.86 2.51 -12.65
N TYR A 3 1.21 1.80 -13.58
CA TYR A 3 0.56 0.49 -13.40
C TYR A 3 0.54 -0.31 -14.71
N GLY A 4 1.45 -0.01 -15.64
CA GLY A 4 1.60 -0.79 -16.86
C GLY A 4 2.09 -2.21 -16.55
N ALA A 5 1.82 -3.15 -17.44
CA ALA A 5 2.27 -4.54 -17.28
C ALA A 5 3.78 -4.65 -17.04
N GLU A 6 4.57 -3.81 -17.71
CA GLU A 6 6.03 -3.73 -17.55
C GLU A 6 6.44 -3.32 -16.13
N GLN A 7 5.84 -2.27 -15.58
CA GLN A 7 6.15 -1.78 -14.22
C GLN A 7 5.77 -2.81 -13.14
N MET A 8 4.71 -3.59 -13.38
CA MET A 8 4.32 -4.68 -12.48
C MET A 8 5.32 -5.84 -12.55
N ALA A 9 5.80 -6.18 -13.75
CA ALA A 9 6.83 -7.20 -13.94
C ALA A 9 8.16 -6.80 -13.29
N ASP A 10 8.58 -5.55 -13.45
CA ASP A 10 9.81 -5.02 -12.84
C ASP A 10 9.73 -5.04 -11.31
N LEU A 11 8.59 -4.64 -10.73
CA LEU A 11 8.38 -4.72 -9.28
C LEU A 11 8.47 -6.17 -8.79
N GLN A 12 7.87 -7.11 -9.51
CA GLN A 12 7.93 -8.53 -9.15
C GLN A 12 9.37 -9.04 -9.20
N ALA A 13 10.12 -8.75 -10.27
CA ALA A 13 11.52 -9.15 -10.41
C ALA A 13 12.40 -8.52 -9.31
N THR A 14 12.13 -7.27 -8.95
CA THR A 14 12.85 -6.58 -7.87
C THR A 14 12.63 -7.27 -6.52
N ILE A 15 11.39 -7.64 -6.21
CA ILE A 15 11.06 -8.36 -4.97
C ILE A 15 11.74 -9.74 -4.96
N GLU A 16 11.72 -10.46 -6.07
CA GLU A 16 12.35 -11.79 -6.19
C GLU A 16 13.88 -11.75 -6.04
N ALA A 17 14.53 -10.71 -6.58
CA ALA A 17 15.97 -10.51 -6.47
C ALA A 17 16.42 -10.00 -5.09
N THR A 18 15.49 -9.60 -4.22
CA THR A 18 15.82 -9.04 -2.90
C THR A 18 15.93 -10.17 -1.85
N PRO A 19 17.12 -10.38 -1.25
CA PRO A 19 17.28 -11.36 -0.17
C PRO A 19 16.57 -10.86 1.09
N CYS A 20 15.35 -11.35 1.32
CA CYS A 20 14.52 -10.98 2.47
C CYS A 20 13.67 -12.17 2.94
N ASP A 21 13.40 -12.22 4.25
CA ASP A 21 12.57 -13.27 4.85
C ASP A 21 11.06 -13.00 4.71
N ALA A 22 10.68 -11.74 4.53
CA ALA A 22 9.28 -11.32 4.38
C ALA A 22 9.12 -9.98 3.64
N VAL A 23 7.94 -9.76 3.06
CA VAL A 23 7.55 -8.54 2.35
C VAL A 23 6.38 -7.85 3.07
N VAL A 24 6.52 -6.55 3.34
CA VAL A 24 5.46 -5.72 3.93
C VAL A 24 4.80 -4.86 2.86
N ILE A 25 3.51 -5.06 2.62
CA ILE A 25 2.71 -4.29 1.67
C ILE A 25 2.18 -3.05 2.38
N GLY A 26 2.84 -1.91 2.15
CA GLY A 26 2.50 -0.59 2.69
C GLY A 26 1.45 0.20 1.91
N THR A 27 0.84 -0.40 0.89
CA THR A 27 -0.12 0.28 0.01
C THR A 27 -1.57 0.02 0.43
N PRO A 28 -2.50 0.97 0.19
CA PRO A 28 -3.93 0.74 0.40
C PRO A 28 -4.49 -0.40 -0.45
N ILE A 29 -3.91 -0.69 -1.62
CA ILE A 29 -4.27 -1.85 -2.43
C ILE A 29 -3.46 -3.08 -2.00
N ASP A 30 -4.10 -4.25 -2.03
CA ASP A 30 -3.41 -5.52 -1.89
C ASP A 30 -2.64 -5.87 -3.17
N LEU A 31 -1.31 -5.70 -3.16
CA LEU A 31 -0.44 -5.99 -4.31
C LEU A 31 -0.49 -7.47 -4.75
N ARG A 32 -0.88 -8.40 -3.88
CA ARG A 32 -1.00 -9.83 -4.22
C ARG A 32 -2.12 -10.11 -5.23
N ARG A 33 -3.01 -9.14 -5.45
CA ARG A 33 -4.07 -9.22 -6.47
C ARG A 33 -3.57 -8.92 -7.88
N ILE A 34 -2.38 -8.34 -8.01
CA ILE A 34 -1.85 -7.83 -9.29
C ILE A 34 -0.48 -8.40 -9.64
N ILE A 35 0.33 -8.81 -8.66
CA ILE A 35 1.64 -9.45 -8.86
C ILE A 35 1.81 -10.66 -7.93
N ARG A 36 2.70 -11.58 -8.31
CA ARG A 36 3.04 -12.74 -7.48
C ARG A 36 4.21 -12.39 -6.55
N ILE A 37 4.04 -12.64 -5.26
CA ILE A 37 5.11 -12.49 -4.25
C ILE A 37 5.34 -13.87 -3.64
N ALA A 38 6.57 -14.39 -3.76
CA ALA A 38 6.91 -15.75 -3.30
C ALA A 38 7.22 -15.79 -1.79
N GLN A 39 7.79 -14.72 -1.26
CA GLN A 39 8.11 -14.57 0.15
C GLN A 39 6.83 -14.42 1.00
N PRO A 40 6.86 -14.85 2.28
CA PRO A 40 5.81 -14.52 3.24
C PRO A 40 5.50 -13.03 3.24
N CYS A 41 4.23 -12.66 3.14
CA CYS A 41 3.84 -11.26 3.00
C CYS A 41 2.69 -10.86 3.93
N CYS A 42 2.79 -9.65 4.48
CA CYS A 42 1.79 -9.03 5.33
C CYS A 42 1.37 -7.68 4.74
N ARG A 43 0.07 -7.38 4.76
CA ARG A 43 -0.45 -6.06 4.40
C ARG A 43 -0.70 -5.25 5.65
N VAL A 44 -0.12 -4.06 5.71
CA VAL A 44 -0.36 -3.11 6.79
C VAL A 44 -1.49 -2.17 6.39
N PHE A 45 -2.30 -1.82 7.39
CA PHE A 45 -3.38 -0.87 7.25
C PHE A 45 -3.04 0.35 8.10
N TYR A 46 -3.40 1.51 7.60
CA TYR A 46 -3.29 2.77 8.31
C TYR A 46 -4.57 3.55 8.06
N ASP A 47 -5.04 4.21 9.11
CA ASP A 47 -6.20 5.09 9.06
C ASP A 47 -5.74 6.54 9.06
N LEU A 48 -6.53 7.40 8.41
CA LEU A 48 -6.31 8.84 8.46
C LEU A 48 -6.55 9.32 9.89
N GLN A 49 -5.52 9.88 10.51
CA GLN A 49 -5.64 10.60 11.77
C GLN A 49 -5.54 12.10 11.48
N GLU A 50 -6.66 12.81 11.59
CA GLU A 50 -6.66 14.27 11.49
C GLU A 50 -6.01 14.87 12.75
N ILE A 51 -5.02 15.74 12.54
CA ILE A 51 -4.28 16.41 13.61
C ILE A 51 -4.71 17.87 13.65
N GLY A 52 -5.29 18.31 14.77
CA GLY A 52 -5.75 19.68 14.97
C GLY A 52 -7.26 19.87 14.83
N ARG A 53 -7.72 21.10 15.06
CA ARG A 53 -9.13 21.51 14.93
C ARG A 53 -9.26 22.86 14.22
N PRO A 54 -10.39 23.12 13.53
CA PRO A 54 -11.51 22.20 13.32
C PRO A 54 -11.14 21.08 12.33
N ASN A 55 -11.62 19.87 12.60
CA ASN A 55 -11.46 18.72 11.70
C ASN A 55 -12.63 18.64 10.71
N LEU A 56 -12.59 17.70 9.76
CA LEU A 56 -13.65 17.56 8.74
C LEU A 56 -15.04 17.39 9.37
N GLN A 57 -15.13 16.63 10.46
CA GLN A 57 -16.38 16.42 11.19
C GLN A 57 -16.90 17.72 11.82
N ASP A 58 -16.03 18.52 12.45
CA ASP A 58 -16.37 19.81 13.07
C ASP A 58 -16.92 20.82 12.04
N VAL A 59 -16.46 20.74 10.77
CA VAL A 59 -16.95 21.59 9.68
C VAL A 59 -18.31 21.11 9.17
N LEU A 60 -18.50 19.79 9.07
CA LEU A 60 -19.75 19.19 8.60
C LEU A 60 -20.90 19.32 9.62
N GLU A 61 -20.61 19.39 10.92
CA GLU A 61 -21.63 19.58 11.97
C GLU A 61 -22.25 20.99 12.00
N LYS A 62 -21.68 21.98 11.31
CA LYS A 62 -22.16 23.38 11.30
C LYS A 62 -23.11 23.70 10.14
N VAL A 63 -23.66 22.70 9.46
CA VAL A 63 -24.64 22.83 8.36
C VAL A 63 -26.01 22.33 8.79
#